data_AF-A0A6M4P8V9-F1
#
_entry.id   AF-A0A6M4P8V9-F1
#
_cell.length_a   1.000
_cell.length_b   1.000
_cell.length_c   1.000
_cell.angle_alpha   90.00
_cell.angle_beta   90.00
_cell.angle_gamma   90.00
#
_symmetry.space_group_name_H-M   'P 1'
#
loop_
_entity.id
_entity.type
_entity.pdbx_description
1 polymer ?
#
loop_
_entity_poly.entity_id
_entity_poly.type
_entity_poly.pdbx_seq_one_letter_code
_entity_poly.pdbx_strand_id
1 'polypeptide(L)'
;MTQLTSDARATLQNAGFTSRQWAQLHGYSGAADWRGDECGCTDDRCIGFHHDATDECGCLPALIEEHRKQERASAAGRDVWAAHTRAAETGTADDRAAADELAAAWIAEYHPGAISHAFTESPKGITYRNQWNETTWLIFDAERGQVTAEPVS
;
A
#
# COMPACT_ATOMS: atom_id res chain seq x y z
N MET A 1 4.48 -21.44 -20.53
CA MET A 1 3.53 -20.76 -19.64
C MET A 1 3.85 -21.24 -18.25
N THR A 2 4.59 -20.44 -17.48
CA THR A 2 4.84 -20.71 -16.06
C THR A 2 3.53 -20.50 -15.34
N GLN A 3 2.85 -21.61 -15.10
CA GLN A 3 1.60 -21.64 -14.39
C GLN A 3 1.95 -21.66 -12.90
N LEU A 4 1.34 -20.77 -12.10
CA LEU A 4 1.51 -20.80 -10.65
C LEU A 4 1.40 -22.23 -10.11
N THR A 5 2.25 -22.61 -9.16
CA THR A 5 2.20 -23.94 -8.54
C THR A 5 0.85 -24.17 -7.84
N SER A 6 0.52 -25.44 -7.55
CA SER A 6 -0.67 -25.78 -6.76
C SER A 6 -0.72 -25.03 -5.43
N ASP A 7 0.45 -24.89 -4.81
CA ASP A 7 0.56 -24.36 -3.45
C ASP A 7 0.44 -22.84 -3.45
N ALA A 8 1.02 -22.17 -4.46
CA ALA A 8 0.82 -20.74 -4.69
C ALA A 8 -0.66 -20.42 -4.97
N ARG A 9 -1.35 -21.24 -5.77
CA ARG A 9 -2.79 -21.09 -6.03
C ARG A 9 -3.61 -21.29 -4.76
N ALA A 10 -3.29 -22.32 -3.97
CA ALA A 10 -3.97 -22.58 -2.71
C ALA A 10 -3.77 -21.44 -1.71
N THR A 11 -2.54 -20.90 -1.63
CA THR A 11 -2.21 -19.75 -0.77
C THR A 11 -3.00 -18.51 -1.15
N LEU A 12 -3.03 -18.17 -2.44
CA LEU A 12 -3.85 -17.06 -2.95
C LEU A 12 -5.34 -17.28 -2.65
N GLN A 13 -5.85 -18.48 -2.92
CA GLN A 13 -7.25 -18.81 -2.69
C GLN A 13 -7.64 -18.70 -1.22
N ASN A 14 -6.81 -19.22 -0.31
CA ASN A 14 -7.00 -19.09 1.13
C ASN A 14 -6.95 -17.63 1.60
N ALA A 15 -6.19 -16.79 0.90
CA ALA A 15 -6.13 -15.36 1.14
C ALA A 15 -7.31 -14.57 0.53
N GLY A 16 -8.17 -15.22 -0.27
CA GLY A 16 -9.32 -14.59 -0.93
C GLY A 16 -9.03 -14.07 -2.34
N PHE A 17 -7.88 -14.42 -2.93
CA PHE A 17 -7.48 -14.00 -4.26
C PHE A 17 -7.51 -15.14 -5.27
N THR A 18 -7.99 -14.86 -6.48
CA THR A 18 -7.69 -15.69 -7.64
C THR A 18 -6.34 -15.28 -8.24
N SER A 19 -5.68 -16.21 -8.94
CA SER A 19 -4.45 -15.91 -9.69
C SER A 19 -4.62 -14.74 -10.66
N ARG A 20 -5.82 -14.59 -11.26
CA ARG A 20 -6.13 -13.49 -12.15
C ARG A 20 -6.19 -12.15 -11.40
N GLN A 21 -6.88 -12.10 -10.27
CA GLN A 21 -6.95 -10.89 -9.45
C GLN A 21 -5.57 -10.47 -8.97
N TRP A 22 -4.77 -11.43 -8.48
CA TRP A 22 -3.39 -11.17 -8.08
C TRP A 22 -2.56 -10.59 -9.24
N ALA A 23 -2.66 -11.20 -10.42
CA ALA A 23 -1.99 -10.67 -11.61
C ALA A 23 -2.41 -9.23 -11.96
N GLN A 24 -3.71 -8.95 -11.85
CA GLN A 24 -4.26 -7.62 -12.13
C GLN A 24 -3.82 -6.56 -11.12
N LEU A 25 -3.71 -6.92 -9.83
CA LEU A 25 -3.19 -6.02 -8.78
C LEU A 25 -1.76 -5.55 -9.06
N HIS A 26 -0.99 -6.33 -9.82
CA HIS A 26 0.39 -6.01 -10.16
C HIS A 26 0.59 -5.61 -11.62
N GLY A 27 -0.47 -5.11 -12.28
CA GLY A 27 -0.37 -4.46 -13.58
C GLY A 27 -0.44 -5.38 -14.80
N TYR A 28 -0.78 -6.66 -14.62
CA TYR A 28 -0.97 -7.59 -15.73
C TYR A 28 -2.46 -7.68 -16.12
N SER A 29 -2.78 -7.85 -17.41
CA SER A 29 -4.18 -7.99 -17.86
C SER A 29 -4.89 -9.23 -17.32
N GLY A 30 -4.12 -10.27 -16.95
CA GLY A 30 -4.58 -11.44 -16.22
C GLY A 30 -3.46 -12.46 -16.01
N ALA A 31 -3.81 -13.60 -15.39
CA ALA A 31 -2.84 -14.65 -15.04
C ALA A 31 -2.10 -15.25 -16.25
N ALA A 32 -2.67 -15.18 -17.46
CA ALA A 32 -2.01 -15.65 -18.67
C ALA A 32 -0.85 -14.73 -19.12
N ASP A 33 -0.93 -13.44 -18.76
CA ASP A 33 0.06 -12.42 -19.11
C ASP A 33 1.09 -12.20 -18.00
N TRP A 34 0.88 -12.85 -16.85
CA TRP A 34 1.78 -12.83 -15.72
C TRP A 34 3.15 -13.39 -16.12
N ARG A 35 4.18 -12.61 -15.85
CA ARG A 35 5.58 -12.98 -16.08
C ARG A 35 6.38 -13.19 -14.80
N GLY A 36 5.74 -13.00 -13.64
CA GLY A 36 6.33 -13.31 -12.35
C GLY A 36 6.55 -14.82 -12.19
N ASP A 37 7.15 -15.20 -11.06
CA ASP A 37 7.55 -16.58 -10.81
C ASP A 37 6.36 -17.53 -10.57
N GLU A 38 6.62 -18.84 -10.71
CA GLU A 38 5.65 -19.92 -10.46
C GLU A 38 5.15 -19.92 -8.99
N CYS A 39 5.90 -19.34 -8.06
CA CYS A 39 5.49 -19.22 -6.67
C CYS A 39 4.50 -18.07 -6.37
N GLY A 40 4.22 -17.19 -7.33
CA GLY A 40 3.34 -16.02 -7.15
C GLY A 40 4.03 -14.73 -6.73
N CYS A 41 5.37 -14.72 -6.70
CA CYS A 41 6.15 -13.50 -6.51
C CYS A 41 5.98 -12.53 -7.68
N THR A 42 5.77 -11.25 -7.38
CA THR A 42 5.62 -10.17 -8.37
C THR A 42 6.91 -9.80 -9.08
N ASP A 43 8.06 -10.19 -8.51
CA ASP A 43 9.37 -9.99 -9.13
C ASP A 43 9.61 -11.10 -10.16
N ASP A 44 9.70 -10.73 -11.43
CA ASP A 44 9.96 -11.63 -12.55
C ASP A 44 11.39 -12.19 -12.55
N ARG A 45 12.28 -11.64 -11.72
CA ARG A 45 13.62 -12.16 -11.48
C ARG A 45 13.66 -13.19 -10.34
N CYS A 46 12.54 -13.48 -9.69
CA CYS A 46 12.46 -14.53 -8.69
C CYS A 46 12.70 -15.88 -9.37
N ILE A 47 13.88 -16.47 -9.15
CA ILE A 47 14.28 -17.78 -9.69
C ILE A 47 14.74 -18.74 -8.58
N GLY A 48 14.22 -18.57 -7.37
CA GLY A 48 14.74 -19.24 -6.16
C GLY A 48 15.93 -18.51 -5.50
N PHE A 49 16.09 -17.20 -5.73
CA PHE A 49 17.10 -16.43 -4.98
C PHE A 49 16.67 -16.04 -3.57
N HIS A 50 15.38 -16.12 -3.25
CA HIS A 50 14.83 -15.79 -1.93
C HIS A 50 14.61 -17.02 -1.05
N HIS A 51 14.63 -18.22 -1.63
CA HIS A 51 14.51 -19.52 -0.99
C HIS A 51 14.99 -20.59 -1.98
N ASP A 52 15.49 -21.74 -1.52
CA ASP A 52 15.92 -22.80 -2.43
C ASP A 52 14.76 -23.28 -3.31
N ALA A 53 15.08 -23.83 -4.49
CA ALA A 53 14.08 -24.32 -5.45
C ALA A 53 13.16 -25.42 -4.88
N THR A 54 13.58 -26.06 -3.78
CA THR A 54 12.81 -27.09 -3.06
C THR A 54 12.02 -26.55 -1.89
N ASP A 55 12.25 -25.29 -1.49
CA ASP A 55 11.61 -24.67 -0.34
C ASP A 55 10.30 -23.98 -0.73
N GLU A 56 9.40 -23.84 0.24
CA GLU A 56 8.22 -23.01 0.10
C GLU A 56 8.61 -21.53 -0.07
N CYS A 57 7.96 -20.84 -1.02
CA CYS A 57 8.18 -19.42 -1.20
C CYS A 57 7.52 -18.60 -0.09
N GLY A 58 8.31 -18.16 0.89
CA GLY A 58 7.84 -17.26 1.95
C GLY A 58 7.45 -15.86 1.47
N CYS A 59 7.77 -15.48 0.23
CA CYS A 59 7.47 -14.14 -0.29
C CYS A 59 5.98 -13.93 -0.53
N LEU A 60 5.26 -14.93 -1.06
CA LEU A 60 3.85 -14.76 -1.41
C LEU A 60 2.98 -14.42 -0.18
N PRO A 61 3.05 -15.15 0.96
CA PRO A 61 2.32 -14.76 2.17
C PRO A 61 2.69 -13.35 2.67
N ALA A 62 3.97 -12.96 2.60
CA ALA A 62 4.42 -11.64 3.02
C ALA A 62 3.86 -10.53 2.12
N LEU A 63 3.87 -10.73 0.81
CA LEU A 63 3.30 -9.79 -0.17
C LEU A 63 1.79 -9.62 0.00
N ILE A 64 1.07 -10.72 0.30
CA ILE A 64 -0.37 -10.68 0.61
C ILE A 64 -0.62 -9.83 1.86
N GLU A 65 0.18 -10.01 2.92
CA GLU A 65 0.02 -9.22 4.14
C GLU A 65 0.37 -7.74 3.92
N GLU A 66 1.42 -7.45 3.14
CA GLU A 66 1.76 -6.07 2.77
C GLU A 66 0.61 -5.41 2.00
N HIS A 67 0.03 -6.11 1.02
CA HIS A 67 -1.15 -5.60 0.30
C HIS A 67 -2.33 -5.33 1.26
N ARG A 68 -2.61 -6.25 2.19
CA ARG A 68 -3.66 -6.04 3.21
C ARG A 68 -3.36 -4.87 4.13
N LYS A 69 -2.09 -4.66 4.48
CA LYS A 69 -1.65 -3.50 5.27
C LYS A 69 -1.89 -2.21 4.50
N GLN A 70 -1.61 -2.17 3.20
CA GLN A 70 -1.88 -1.02 2.34
C GLN A 70 -3.39 -0.74 2.21
N GLU A 71 -4.22 -1.77 2.13
CA GLU A 71 -5.69 -1.61 2.13
C GLU A 71 -6.20 -1.00 3.45
N ARG A 72 -5.71 -1.50 4.59
CA ARG A 72 -6.02 -0.93 5.92
C ARG A 72 -5.54 0.52 6.03
N ALA A 73 -4.31 0.79 5.60
CA ALA A 73 -3.73 2.13 5.58
C ALA A 73 -4.57 3.09 4.73
N SER A 74 -5.00 2.66 3.55
CA SER A 74 -5.85 3.42 2.63
C SER A 74 -7.22 3.70 3.23
N ALA A 75 -7.83 2.71 3.88
CA ALA A 75 -9.10 2.87 4.57
C ALA A 75 -9.02 3.91 5.68
N ALA A 76 -8.04 3.78 6.58
CA ALA A 76 -7.82 4.74 7.65
C ALA A 76 -7.46 6.13 7.10
N GLY A 77 -6.66 6.20 6.03
CA GLY A 77 -6.29 7.45 5.36
C GLY A 77 -7.50 8.20 4.79
N ARG A 78 -8.50 7.48 4.25
CA ARG A 78 -9.78 8.09 3.82
C ARG A 78 -10.51 8.75 4.99
N ASP A 79 -10.55 8.11 6.15
CA ASP A 79 -11.21 8.65 7.34
C ASP A 79 -10.48 9.89 7.88
N VAL A 80 -9.14 9.85 7.91
CA VAL A 80 -8.28 11.00 8.27
C VAL A 80 -8.52 12.17 7.32
N TRP A 81 -8.50 11.93 6.00
CA TRP A 81 -8.74 12.98 5.01
C TRP A 81 -10.15 13.57 5.11
N ALA A 82 -11.16 12.74 5.36
CA ALA A 82 -12.53 13.19 5.56
C ALA A 82 -12.68 14.05 6.81
N ALA A 83 -11.98 13.71 7.91
CA ALA A 83 -11.94 14.53 9.12
C ALA A 83 -11.29 15.90 8.86
N HIS A 84 -10.14 15.90 8.17
CA HIS A 84 -9.47 17.14 7.76
C HIS A 84 -10.38 18.04 6.91
N THR A 85 -11.03 17.47 5.89
CA THR A 85 -11.92 18.22 4.99
C THR A 85 -13.07 18.87 5.76
N ARG A 86 -13.75 18.12 6.63
CA ARG A 86 -14.83 18.68 7.49
C ARG A 86 -14.33 19.82 8.38
N ALA A 87 -13.16 19.63 8.99
CA ALA A 87 -12.55 20.62 9.88
C ALA A 87 -12.11 21.89 9.13
N ALA A 88 -11.67 21.76 7.88
CA ALA A 88 -11.26 22.87 7.02
C ALA A 88 -12.46 23.69 6.53
N GLU A 89 -13.56 23.04 6.15
CA GLU A 89 -14.74 23.71 5.59
C GLU A 89 -15.58 24.46 6.64
N THR A 90 -15.77 23.84 7.81
CA THR A 90 -16.75 24.32 8.81
C THR A 90 -16.28 24.19 10.26
N GLY A 91 -15.07 23.67 10.48
CA GLY A 91 -14.59 23.28 11.81
C GLY A 91 -14.07 24.42 12.67
N THR A 92 -14.13 24.18 13.98
CA THR A 92 -13.47 24.97 15.01
C THR A 92 -11.96 24.74 15.02
N ALA A 93 -11.24 25.46 15.89
CA ALA A 93 -9.83 25.17 16.14
C ALA A 93 -9.64 23.77 16.73
N ASP A 94 -10.55 23.32 17.59
CA ASP A 94 -10.52 22.01 18.22
C ASP A 94 -10.76 20.89 17.18
N ASP A 95 -11.67 21.10 16.22
CA ASP A 95 -11.89 20.15 15.12
C ASP A 95 -10.63 19.98 14.25
N ARG A 96 -9.89 21.08 14.00
CA ARG A 96 -8.63 21.03 13.27
C ARG A 96 -7.54 20.30 14.07
N ALA A 97 -7.45 20.54 15.37
CA ALA A 97 -6.51 19.84 16.24
C ALA A 97 -6.82 18.33 16.30
N ALA A 98 -8.09 17.94 16.41
CA ALA A 98 -8.49 16.53 16.38
C ALA A 98 -8.17 15.84 15.04
N ALA A 99 -8.35 16.54 13.91
CA ALA A 99 -7.97 16.01 12.60
C ALA A 99 -6.44 15.82 12.47
N ASP A 100 -5.65 16.73 13.02
CA ASP A 100 -4.19 16.63 13.07
C ASP A 100 -3.73 15.46 13.96
N GLU A 101 -4.34 15.27 15.13
CA GLU A 101 -4.08 14.12 16.01
C GLU A 101 -4.40 12.78 15.32
N LEU A 102 -5.50 12.71 14.57
CA LEU A 102 -5.85 11.53 13.76
C LEU A 102 -4.80 11.25 12.68
N ALA A 103 -4.30 12.28 11.99
CA ALA A 103 -3.23 12.12 11.01
C ALA A 103 -1.92 11.68 11.67
N ALA A 104 -1.55 12.26 12.80
CA ALA A 104 -0.35 11.87 13.55
C ALA A 104 -0.41 10.39 13.98
N ALA A 105 -1.56 9.93 14.49
CA ALA A 105 -1.76 8.52 14.86
C ALA A 105 -1.65 7.59 13.65
N TRP A 106 -2.28 7.94 12.53
CA TRP A 106 -2.21 7.17 11.29
C TRP A 106 -0.79 7.10 10.72
N ILE A 107 -0.06 8.22 10.72
CA ILE A 107 1.36 8.28 10.29
C ILE A 107 2.24 7.42 11.20
N ALA A 108 2.05 7.47 12.52
CA ALA A 108 2.83 6.67 13.45
C ALA A 108 2.63 5.15 13.24
N GLU A 109 1.42 4.73 12.89
CA GLU A 109 1.09 3.32 12.63
C GLU A 109 1.64 2.82 11.29
N TYR A 110 1.42 3.56 10.20
CA TYR A 110 1.70 3.09 8.85
C TYR A 110 3.03 3.58 8.27
N HIS A 111 3.57 4.69 8.80
CA HIS A 111 4.77 5.37 8.30
C HIS A 111 5.74 5.78 9.43
N PRO A 112 6.25 4.82 10.24
CA PRO A 112 7.03 5.11 11.45
C PRO A 112 8.38 5.82 11.20
N GLY A 113 8.84 5.92 9.95
CA GLY A 113 10.04 6.69 9.56
C GLY A 113 9.76 8.15 9.17
N ALA A 114 8.52 8.62 9.38
CA ALA A 114 8.13 9.99 9.11
C ALA A 114 8.72 10.96 10.16
N ILE A 115 9.33 12.03 9.70
CA ILE A 115 9.82 13.13 10.57
C ILE A 115 8.84 14.31 10.61
N SER A 116 7.99 14.45 9.59
CA SER A 116 6.88 15.40 9.56
C SER A 116 5.79 14.92 8.61
N HIS A 117 4.57 15.44 8.78
CA HIS A 117 3.46 15.25 7.86
C HIS A 117 2.71 16.57 7.64
N ALA A 118 1.97 16.66 6.54
CA ALA A 118 1.15 17.82 6.22
C ALA A 118 -0.02 17.44 5.29
N PHE A 119 -1.12 18.18 5.38
CA PHE A 119 -2.21 18.13 4.40
C PHE A 119 -1.94 19.10 3.25
N THR A 120 -2.28 18.71 2.02
CA THR A 120 -2.03 19.52 0.83
C THR A 120 -3.32 19.87 0.10
N GLU A 121 -3.36 21.07 -0.49
CA GLU A 121 -4.49 21.49 -1.36
C GLU A 121 -4.38 20.93 -2.79
N SER A 122 -3.15 20.65 -3.28
CA SER A 122 -2.87 20.02 -4.57
C SER A 122 -1.45 19.41 -4.61
N PRO A 123 -1.28 18.12 -4.97
CA PRO A 123 -2.34 17.11 -5.09
C PRO A 123 -3.09 16.97 -3.78
N LYS A 124 -4.40 16.72 -3.81
CA LYS A 124 -5.20 16.59 -2.58
C LYS A 124 -4.75 15.35 -1.83
N GLY A 125 -4.35 15.50 -0.57
CA GLY A 125 -3.90 14.36 0.20
C GLY A 125 -3.07 14.67 1.42
N ILE A 126 -2.42 13.62 1.92
CA ILE A 126 -1.51 13.67 3.05
C ILE A 126 -0.11 13.45 2.51
N THR A 127 0.81 14.31 2.91
CA THR A 127 2.23 14.20 2.60
C THR A 127 3.04 13.91 3.85
N TYR A 128 4.22 13.34 3.66
CA TYR A 128 5.18 13.19 4.73
C TYR A 128 6.61 13.46 4.24
N ARG A 129 7.46 13.87 5.16
CA ARG A 129 8.91 13.92 4.97
C ARG A 129 9.52 12.76 5.73
N ASN A 130 10.41 12.01 5.09
CA ASN A 130 11.07 10.86 5.70
C ASN A 130 12.48 11.20 6.20
N GLN A 131 13.00 10.39 7.12
CA GLN A 131 14.33 10.57 7.70
C GLN A 131 15.52 10.21 6.77
N TRP A 132 15.27 9.54 5.64
CA TRP A 132 16.33 8.97 4.80
C TRP A 132 16.85 9.93 3.73
N ASN A 133 15.93 10.63 3.06
CA ASN A 133 16.27 11.53 1.95
C ASN A 133 15.67 12.93 2.12
N GLU A 134 14.97 13.17 3.24
CA GLU A 134 14.34 14.46 3.55
C GLU A 134 13.40 14.99 2.45
N THR A 135 12.97 14.13 1.54
CA THR A 135 12.07 14.48 0.44
C THR A 135 10.64 14.39 0.93
N THR A 136 9.77 15.25 0.40
CA THR A 136 8.32 15.20 0.64
C THR A 136 7.67 14.23 -0.34
N TRP A 137 6.89 13.30 0.19
CA TRP A 137 6.17 12.29 -0.58
C TRP A 137 4.68 12.44 -0.34
N LEU A 138 3.89 12.29 -1.40
CA LEU A 138 2.47 12.05 -1.27
C LEU A 138 2.32 10.62 -0.75
N ILE A 139 1.69 10.48 0.42
CA ILE A 139 1.54 9.19 1.10
C ILE A 139 0.09 8.72 1.13
N PHE A 140 -0.84 9.64 0.98
CA PHE A 140 -2.24 9.35 0.70
C PHE A 140 -2.74 10.29 -0.41
N ASP A 141 -3.20 9.70 -1.50
CA ASP A 141 -3.85 10.40 -2.60
C ASP A 141 -5.35 10.41 -2.34
N ALA A 142 -5.91 11.58 -2.07
CA ALA A 142 -7.31 11.73 -1.74
C ALA A 142 -8.24 11.57 -2.95
N GLU A 143 -7.75 11.80 -4.17
CA GLU A 143 -8.54 11.61 -5.39
C GLU A 143 -8.75 10.13 -5.67
N ARG A 144 -7.69 9.33 -5.46
CA ARG A 144 -7.74 7.88 -5.61
C ARG A 144 -8.22 7.16 -4.34
N GLY A 145 -8.19 7.84 -3.19
CA GLY A 145 -8.58 7.30 -1.90
C GLY A 145 -7.67 6.16 -1.42
N GLN A 146 -6.38 6.23 -1.76
CA GLN A 146 -5.40 5.16 -1.51
C GLN A 146 -4.05 5.70 -1.08
N VAL A 147 -3.30 4.88 -0.35
CA VAL A 147 -1.89 5.16 -0.10
C VAL A 147 -1.08 5.11 -1.39
N THR A 148 -0.06 5.94 -1.46
CA THR A 148 0.83 6.01 -2.62
C THR A 148 2.28 6.22 -2.16
N ALA A 149 3.22 6.05 -3.08
CA ALA A 149 4.64 6.26 -2.87
C ALA A 149 5.20 7.14 -4.00
N GLU A 150 4.54 8.27 -4.25
CA GLU A 150 4.94 9.23 -5.28
C GLU A 150 5.63 10.44 -4.63
N PRO A 151 6.83 10.84 -5.11
CA PRO A 151 7.46 12.06 -4.62
C PRO A 151 6.65 13.28 -5.07
N VAL A 152 6.50 14.27 -4.19
CA VAL A 152 5.90 15.55 -4.57
C VAL A 152 6.97 16.37 -5.29
N SER A 153 6.72 16.68 -6.57
CA SER A 153 7.60 17.48 -7.43
C SER A 153 7.57 18.97 -7.09
#